data_AF-A0AA47N044-F1
#
_entry.id   AF-A0AA47N044-F1
#
_cell.length_a   1.000
_cell.length_b   1.000
_cell.length_c   1.000
_cell.angle_alpha   90.00
_cell.angle_beta   90.00
_cell.angle_gamma   90.00
#
_symmetry.space_group_name_H-M   'P 1'
#
loop_
_entity.id
_entity.type
_entity.pdbx_description
1 polymer ?
#
loop_
_entity_poly.entity_id
_entity_poly.type
_entity_poly.pdbx_seq_one_letter_code
_entity_poly.pdbx_strand_id
1 'polypeptide(L)'
;MPSKAAKYGIKSWMACDAKSSYAWKMQVYTGKPTRGGPEKNQGMRVVLDVTEGLRGHNGHNVTFFTSYELGRQLLKRKITMVGKVRKNKPELPPALLASKEREVLSSKFAFTPTTTLVSYLPKKNQNVVLLSTLYTEAEISDGQDRKPAIILDYKCNQGGVDNLDMVTGTYSYRRMTARWPLVIFHNIIDVSSYKAFVIWRKINPSWTPRNKRRVFLEQLGKTLVTPFIKRREHLPPHRSICSSCESCSDG
;
A
#
# COMPACT_ATOMS: atom_id res chain seq x y z
N MET A 1 -14.68 -3.09 -8.32
CA MET A 1 -13.69 -4.08 -7.82
C MET A 1 -14.45 -5.13 -7.00
N PRO A 2 -14.76 -6.30 -7.58
CA PRO A 2 -15.73 -7.26 -7.01
C PRO A 2 -15.38 -7.80 -5.62
N SER A 3 -14.09 -7.96 -5.31
CA SER A 3 -13.60 -8.53 -4.05
C SER A 3 -13.27 -7.50 -2.96
N LYS A 4 -13.57 -6.21 -3.19
CA LYS A 4 -13.33 -5.12 -2.22
C LYS A 4 -14.64 -4.71 -1.56
N ALA A 5 -14.58 -4.32 -0.28
CA ALA A 5 -15.73 -3.87 0.50
C ALA A 5 -16.49 -2.72 -0.21
N ALA A 6 -15.76 -1.72 -0.71
CA ALA A 6 -16.29 -0.74 -1.63
C ALA A 6 -16.18 -1.24 -3.08
N LYS A 7 -17.32 -1.58 -3.70
CA LYS A 7 -17.38 -2.10 -5.08
C LYS A 7 -16.98 -1.06 -6.11
N TYR A 8 -17.23 0.22 -5.86
CA TYR A 8 -16.93 1.33 -6.76
C TYR A 8 -15.99 2.32 -6.08
N GLY A 9 -15.04 2.88 -6.83
CA GLY A 9 -14.09 3.84 -6.30
C GLY A 9 -12.91 4.08 -7.24
N ILE A 10 -12.07 5.04 -6.85
CA ILE A 10 -10.84 5.40 -7.56
C ILE A 10 -9.72 4.53 -7.01
N LYS A 11 -9.03 3.82 -7.90
CA LYS A 11 -7.91 2.96 -7.52
C LYS A 11 -6.62 3.77 -7.49
N SER A 12 -5.80 3.53 -6.46
CA SER A 12 -4.45 4.08 -6.37
C SER A 12 -3.45 2.95 -6.13
N TRP A 13 -2.30 3.03 -6.80
CA TRP A 13 -1.13 2.21 -6.52
C TRP A 13 -0.28 2.89 -5.47
N MET A 14 0.22 2.14 -4.49
CA MET A 14 1.03 2.69 -3.40
C MET A 14 2.22 1.78 -3.11
N ALA A 15 3.39 2.39 -2.92
CA ALA A 15 4.53 1.77 -2.28
C ALA A 15 4.54 2.19 -0.80
N CYS A 16 4.54 1.22 0.10
CA CYS A 16 4.53 1.45 1.54
C CYS A 16 5.66 0.68 2.22
N ASP A 17 6.22 1.27 3.28
CA ASP A 17 7.09 0.54 4.19
C ASP A 17 6.31 -0.59 4.88
N ALA A 18 6.89 -1.79 4.93
CA ALA A 18 6.20 -2.97 5.44
C ALA A 18 5.87 -2.89 6.94
N LYS A 19 6.76 -2.28 7.74
CA LYS A 19 6.67 -2.26 9.20
C LYS A 19 5.84 -1.10 9.73
N SER A 20 6.02 0.08 9.15
CA SER A 20 5.37 1.31 9.60
C SER A 20 4.15 1.70 8.76
N SER A 21 3.90 1.01 7.64
CA SER A 21 2.89 1.39 6.66
C SER A 21 3.06 2.81 6.11
N TYR A 22 4.27 3.37 6.21
CA TYR A 22 4.56 4.70 5.68
C TYR A 22 4.44 4.68 4.15
N ALA A 23 3.54 5.50 3.60
CA ALA A 23 3.39 5.64 2.16
C ALA A 23 4.53 6.46 1.55
N TRP A 24 5.39 5.78 0.79
CA TRP A 24 6.49 6.39 0.03
C TRP A 24 5.95 7.19 -1.16
N LYS A 25 5.34 6.49 -2.12
CA LYS A 25 4.83 7.06 -3.38
C LYS A 25 3.45 6.48 -3.69
N MET A 26 2.57 7.34 -4.21
CA MET A 26 1.20 6.99 -4.60
C MET A 26 0.96 7.43 -6.04
N GLN A 27 0.30 6.58 -6.82
CA GLN A 27 -0.07 6.85 -8.20
C GLN A 27 -1.54 6.50 -8.43
N VAL A 28 -2.34 7.47 -8.86
CA VAL A 28 -3.76 7.25 -9.20
C VAL A 28 -3.86 6.46 -10.51
N TYR A 29 -4.68 5.40 -10.51
CA TYR A 29 -4.97 4.66 -11.73
C TYR A 29 -6.08 5.38 -12.52
N THR A 30 -5.72 5.88 -13.70
CA THR A 30 -6.60 6.69 -14.56
C THR A 30 -7.37 5.87 -15.60
N GLY A 31 -7.28 4.54 -15.56
CA GLY A 31 -7.97 3.69 -16.53
C GLY A 31 -7.13 3.44 -17.79
N LYS A 32 -7.80 3.39 -18.94
CA LYS A 32 -7.17 3.16 -20.25
C LYS A 32 -6.69 4.49 -20.85
N PRO A 33 -5.51 4.53 -21.49
CA PRO A 33 -5.07 5.71 -22.23
C PRO A 33 -6.04 6.10 -23.34
N THR A 34 -6.08 7.38 -23.69
CA THR A 34 -6.99 7.97 -24.70
C THR A 34 -6.84 7.36 -26.09
N ARG A 35 -5.69 6.73 -26.41
CA ARG A 35 -5.41 6.06 -27.70
C ARG A 35 -5.69 4.55 -27.73
N GLY A 36 -6.38 4.00 -26.72
CA GLY A 36 -6.97 2.66 -26.79
C GLY A 36 -6.10 1.50 -26.28
N GLY A 37 -6.80 0.44 -25.82
CA GLY A 37 -6.22 -0.81 -25.31
C GLY A 37 -5.90 -0.81 -23.80
N PRO A 38 -6.04 -1.96 -23.09
CA PRO A 38 -5.44 -2.12 -21.77
C PRO A 38 -3.92 -1.96 -21.86
N GLU A 39 -3.33 -1.23 -20.92
CA GLU A 39 -1.88 -1.07 -20.84
C GLU A 39 -1.20 -2.43 -20.68
N LYS A 40 -0.31 -2.79 -21.63
CA LYS A 40 0.51 -4.00 -21.52
C LYS A 40 1.57 -3.79 -20.43
N ASN A 41 1.78 -4.81 -19.60
CA ASN A 41 2.79 -4.79 -18.52
C ASN A 41 2.63 -3.67 -17.47
N GLN A 42 1.41 -3.18 -17.25
CA GLN A 42 1.13 -2.16 -16.24
C GLN A 42 1.74 -2.45 -14.87
N GLY A 43 1.69 -3.71 -14.42
CA GLY A 43 2.25 -4.09 -13.12
C GLY A 43 3.74 -3.78 -13.01
N MET A 44 4.51 -4.08 -14.06
CA MET A 44 5.94 -3.79 -14.11
C MET A 44 6.20 -2.28 -14.17
N ARG A 45 5.51 -1.55 -15.03
CA ARG A 45 5.64 -0.08 -15.13
C ARG A 45 5.36 0.58 -13.78
N VAL A 46 4.21 0.28 -13.17
CA VAL A 46 3.81 0.83 -11.88
C VAL A 46 4.87 0.56 -10.83
N VAL A 47 5.39 -0.67 -10.72
CA VAL A 47 6.45 -1.00 -9.75
C VAL A 47 7.70 -0.15 -10.00
N LEU A 48 8.16 -0.04 -11.25
CA LEU A 48 9.34 0.75 -11.58
C LEU A 48 9.14 2.25 -11.29
N ASP A 49 7.93 2.77 -11.47
CA ASP A 49 7.60 4.17 -11.18
C ASP A 49 7.53 4.43 -9.67
N VAL A 50 6.84 3.57 -8.92
CA VAL A 50 6.68 3.78 -7.46
C VAL A 50 7.95 3.50 -6.67
N THR A 51 8.89 2.73 -7.24
CA THR A 51 10.22 2.47 -6.67
C THR A 51 11.30 3.45 -7.15
N GLU A 52 10.96 4.36 -8.05
CA GLU A 52 11.87 5.41 -8.48
C GLU A 52 12.33 6.26 -7.28
N GLY A 53 13.64 6.51 -7.20
CA GLY A 53 14.28 7.23 -6.09
C GLY A 53 14.70 6.34 -4.91
N LEU A 54 14.21 5.10 -4.82
CA LEU A 54 14.71 4.11 -3.87
C LEU A 54 16.04 3.54 -4.40
N ARG A 55 17.18 4.18 -4.09
CA ARG A 55 18.51 3.70 -4.49
C ARG A 55 19.37 3.34 -3.27
N GLY A 56 20.14 2.27 -3.41
CA GLY A 56 21.38 2.09 -2.65
C GLY A 56 21.27 1.53 -1.24
N HIS A 57 20.12 0.99 -0.81
CA HIS A 57 19.99 0.36 0.50
C HIS A 57 19.55 -1.10 0.34
N ASN A 58 20.39 -2.03 0.83
CA ASN A 58 20.08 -3.45 0.94
C ASN A 58 18.88 -3.59 1.90
N GLY A 59 17.66 -3.73 1.38
CA GLY A 59 16.47 -3.83 2.21
C GLY A 59 15.16 -3.40 1.57
N HIS A 60 15.16 -2.92 0.33
CA HIS A 60 13.92 -2.64 -0.39
C HIS A 60 13.43 -3.89 -1.12
N ASN A 61 12.40 -4.53 -0.56
CA ASN A 61 11.74 -5.71 -1.12
C ASN A 61 10.38 -5.35 -1.69
N VAL A 62 10.18 -5.56 -2.99
CA VAL A 62 8.86 -5.45 -3.61
C VAL A 62 8.12 -6.78 -3.52
N THR A 63 6.84 -6.76 -3.12
CA THR A 63 6.05 -7.98 -2.88
C THR A 63 4.89 -8.22 -3.84
N PHE A 64 4.65 -7.32 -4.79
CA PHE A 64 3.51 -7.38 -5.72
C PHE A 64 3.94 -7.22 -7.19
N PHE A 65 3.09 -7.67 -8.12
CA PHE A 65 3.34 -7.72 -9.57
C PHE A 65 4.54 -8.57 -10.01
N THR A 66 4.83 -9.63 -9.26
CA THR A 66 5.97 -10.52 -9.49
C THR A 66 6.01 -11.12 -10.90
N SER A 67 7.14 -10.92 -11.58
CA SER A 67 7.55 -11.63 -12.79
C SER A 67 9.07 -11.73 -12.83
N TYR A 68 9.58 -12.70 -13.59
CA TYR A 68 11.03 -12.86 -13.75
C TYR A 68 11.70 -11.60 -14.33
N GLU A 69 11.13 -11.02 -15.38
CA GLU A 69 11.67 -9.81 -16.00
C GLU A 69 11.64 -8.59 -15.07
N LEU A 70 10.59 -8.43 -14.24
CA LEU A 70 10.56 -7.37 -13.25
C LEU A 70 11.69 -7.53 -12.22
N GLY A 71 11.95 -8.75 -11.75
CA GLY A 71 13.05 -9.05 -10.85
C GLY A 71 14.41 -8.61 -11.41
N ARG A 72 14.69 -8.92 -12.68
CA ARG A 72 15.92 -8.49 -13.36
C ARG A 72 16.05 -6.97 -13.44
N GLN A 73 14.96 -6.27 -13.73
CA GLN A 73 14.96 -4.81 -13.87
C GLN A 73 15.12 -4.10 -12.52
N LEU A 74 14.58 -4.67 -11.45
CA LEU A 74 14.79 -4.19 -10.09
C LEU A 74 16.24 -4.44 -9.62
N LEU A 75 16.83 -5.60 -9.95
CA LEU A 75 18.23 -5.88 -9.63
C LEU A 75 19.20 -4.87 -10.26
N LYS A 76 18.93 -4.42 -11.51
CA LYS A 76 19.70 -3.33 -12.14
C LYS A 76 19.67 -2.02 -11.33
N ARG A 77 18.63 -1.81 -10.53
CA ARG A 77 18.45 -0.67 -9.63
C ARG A 77 18.92 -0.94 -8.20
N LYS A 78 19.54 -2.10 -7.95
CA LYS A 78 19.92 -2.59 -6.61
C LYS A 78 18.70 -2.72 -5.66
N ILE A 79 17.56 -3.15 -6.21
CA ILE A 79 16.32 -3.43 -5.48
C ILE A 79 16.03 -4.93 -5.61
N THR A 80 15.68 -5.57 -4.50
CA THR A 80 15.29 -6.98 -4.47
C THR A 80 13.77 -7.12 -4.50
N MET A 81 13.30 -8.31 -4.86
CA MET A 81 11.88 -8.61 -4.98
C MET A 81 11.61 -9.98 -4.39
N VAL A 82 10.53 -10.10 -3.62
CA VAL A 82 10.02 -11.37 -3.10
C VAL A 82 8.51 -11.36 -3.21
N GLY A 83 7.93 -12.18 -4.09
CA GLY A 83 6.49 -12.11 -4.32
C GLY A 83 5.87 -13.38 -4.87
N LYS A 84 4.55 -13.49 -4.73
CA LYS A 84 3.77 -14.59 -5.32
C LYS A 84 3.79 -14.49 -6.84
N VAL A 85 4.06 -15.61 -7.51
CA VAL A 85 3.96 -15.74 -8.96
C VAL A 85 2.68 -16.49 -9.30
N ARG A 86 1.99 -16.03 -10.34
CA ARG A 86 0.81 -16.73 -10.85
C ARG A 86 1.24 -18.01 -11.56
N LYS A 87 0.56 -19.12 -11.29
CA LYS A 87 0.88 -20.46 -11.84
C LYS A 87 0.79 -20.54 -13.36
N ASN A 88 0.04 -19.65 -14.00
CA ASN A 88 -0.12 -19.60 -15.45
C ASN A 88 1.02 -18.86 -16.18
N LYS A 89 2.10 -18.51 -15.49
CA LYS A 89 3.25 -17.85 -16.08
C LYS A 89 4.09 -18.87 -16.87
N PRO A 90 4.38 -18.61 -18.16
CA PRO A 90 5.13 -19.55 -18.99
C PRO A 90 6.59 -19.72 -18.55
N GLU A 91 7.13 -18.74 -17.81
CA GLU A 91 8.48 -18.77 -17.25
C GLU A 91 8.64 -19.77 -16.08
N LEU A 92 7.55 -20.37 -15.58
CA LEU A 92 7.62 -21.32 -14.46
C LEU A 92 7.90 -22.75 -14.95
N PRO A 93 8.94 -23.43 -14.41
CA PRO A 93 9.18 -24.83 -14.68
C PRO A 93 7.97 -25.71 -14.29
N PRO A 94 7.48 -26.60 -15.17
CA PRO A 94 6.35 -27.49 -14.86
C PRO A 94 6.58 -28.36 -13.62
N ALA A 95 7.84 -28.73 -13.34
CA ALA A 95 8.25 -29.48 -12.16
C ALA A 95 7.91 -28.79 -10.82
N LEU A 96 7.85 -27.46 -10.79
CA LEU A 96 7.43 -26.67 -9.63
C LEU A 96 5.91 -26.59 -9.49
N LEU A 97 5.16 -26.79 -10.57
CA LEU A 97 3.69 -26.70 -10.57
C LEU A 97 3.05 -28.04 -10.20
N ALA A 98 3.68 -29.16 -10.54
CA ALA A 98 3.22 -30.50 -10.23
C ALA A 98 3.00 -30.70 -8.71
N SER A 99 1.78 -31.10 -8.32
CA SER A 99 1.39 -31.25 -6.90
C SER A 99 0.64 -32.55 -6.57
N LYS A 100 0.29 -33.39 -7.55
CA LYS A 100 -0.58 -34.57 -7.33
C LYS A 100 0.07 -35.64 -6.42
N GLU A 101 1.38 -35.79 -6.50
CA GLU A 101 2.16 -36.82 -5.78
C GLU A 101 3.09 -36.22 -4.72
N ARG A 102 2.97 -34.92 -4.44
CA ARG A 102 3.86 -34.25 -3.49
C ARG A 102 3.32 -34.37 -2.07
N GLU A 103 4.21 -34.68 -1.14
CA GLU A 103 3.94 -34.65 0.29
C GLU A 103 3.54 -33.22 0.74
N VAL A 104 2.59 -33.14 1.66
CA VAL A 104 2.20 -31.88 2.30
C VAL A 104 3.38 -31.36 3.13
N LEU A 105 3.53 -30.04 3.22
CA LEU A 105 4.67 -29.35 3.84
C LEU A 105 6.01 -29.57 3.10
N SER A 106 5.99 -30.13 1.88
CA SER A 106 7.19 -30.22 1.03
C SER A 106 7.46 -28.93 0.26
N SER A 107 8.74 -28.68 -0.01
CA SER A 107 9.22 -27.54 -0.81
C SER A 107 10.06 -28.03 -1.98
N LYS A 108 9.93 -27.38 -3.13
CA LYS A 108 10.83 -27.52 -4.28
C LYS A 108 11.42 -26.15 -4.60
N PHE A 109 12.70 -26.12 -4.91
CA PHE A 109 13.41 -24.90 -5.28
C PHE A 109 13.92 -25.01 -6.72
N ALA A 110 13.97 -23.89 -7.41
CA ALA A 110 14.70 -23.75 -8.66
C ALA A 110 15.54 -22.48 -8.60
N PHE A 111 16.77 -22.58 -9.07
CA PHE A 111 17.76 -21.53 -8.93
C PHE A 111 18.23 -21.05 -10.29
N THR A 112 18.49 -19.76 -10.34
CA THR A 112 19.32 -19.09 -11.34
C THR A 112 20.38 -18.28 -10.57
N PRO A 113 21.44 -17.78 -11.21
CA PRO A 113 22.47 -17.02 -10.51
C PRO A 113 21.97 -15.81 -9.71
N THR A 114 20.79 -15.27 -10.05
CA THR A 114 20.24 -14.06 -9.43
C THR A 114 18.82 -14.21 -8.88
N THR A 115 18.19 -15.38 -9.03
CA THR A 115 16.78 -15.57 -8.71
C THR A 115 16.52 -16.98 -8.21
N THR A 116 15.74 -17.08 -7.14
CA THR A 116 15.26 -18.32 -6.55
C THR A 116 13.75 -18.39 -6.66
N LEU A 117 13.26 -19.50 -7.20
CA LEU A 117 11.85 -19.88 -7.15
C LEU A 117 11.65 -20.91 -6.05
N VAL A 118 10.58 -20.75 -5.27
CA VAL A 118 10.16 -21.74 -4.28
C VAL A 118 8.71 -22.13 -4.51
N SER A 119 8.46 -23.43 -4.50
CA SER A 119 7.16 -24.06 -4.62
C SER A 119 6.88 -24.86 -3.36
N TYR A 120 5.97 -24.36 -2.52
CA TYR A 120 5.64 -24.94 -1.23
C TYR A 120 4.19 -25.42 -1.20
N LEU A 121 3.97 -26.60 -0.64
CA LEU A 121 2.65 -27.24 -0.58
C LEU A 121 2.11 -27.25 0.86
N PRO A 122 1.52 -26.15 1.37
CA PRO A 122 0.97 -26.09 2.73
C PRO A 122 -0.15 -27.09 3.00
N LYS A 123 -0.97 -27.39 1.98
CA LYS A 123 -2.10 -28.31 2.05
C LYS A 123 -2.23 -29.05 0.72
N LYS A 124 -2.90 -30.20 0.73
CA LYS A 124 -3.22 -30.96 -0.49
C LYS A 124 -3.87 -30.03 -1.54
N ASN A 125 -3.38 -30.07 -2.77
CA ASN A 125 -3.81 -29.23 -3.89
C ASN A 125 -3.61 -27.70 -3.75
N GLN A 126 -2.99 -27.22 -2.67
CA GLN A 126 -2.73 -25.79 -2.46
C GLN A 126 -1.26 -25.45 -2.67
N ASN A 127 -0.76 -25.55 -3.91
CA ASN A 127 0.62 -25.17 -4.21
C ASN A 127 0.79 -23.64 -4.21
N VAL A 128 1.77 -23.12 -3.46
CA VAL A 128 2.15 -21.70 -3.39
C VAL A 128 3.52 -21.52 -4.03
N VAL A 129 3.59 -20.66 -5.04
CA VAL A 129 4.85 -20.37 -5.75
C VAL A 129 5.27 -18.93 -5.48
N LEU A 130 6.47 -18.75 -4.94
CA LEU A 130 7.13 -17.45 -4.79
C LEU A 130 8.37 -17.36 -5.66
N LEU A 131 8.67 -16.15 -6.12
CA LEU A 131 9.92 -15.79 -6.76
C LEU A 131 10.63 -14.76 -5.88
N SER A 132 11.93 -14.96 -5.71
CA SER A 132 12.80 -14.13 -4.89
C SER A 132 14.07 -13.79 -5.65
N THR A 133 14.48 -12.53 -5.67
CA THR A 133 15.84 -12.11 -6.07
C THR A 133 16.72 -11.76 -4.87
N LEU A 134 16.20 -11.94 -3.66
CA LEU A 134 16.91 -11.69 -2.40
C LEU A 134 17.66 -12.93 -1.91
N TYR A 135 17.05 -14.10 -2.07
CA TYR A 135 17.57 -15.36 -1.56
C TYR A 135 18.32 -16.10 -2.65
N THR A 136 19.51 -16.60 -2.34
CA THR A 136 20.34 -17.44 -3.22
C THR A 136 20.33 -18.91 -2.82
N GLU A 137 19.83 -19.24 -1.63
CA GLU A 137 19.91 -20.58 -1.04
C GLU A 137 18.54 -21.14 -0.63
N ALA A 138 18.46 -22.47 -0.52
CA ALA A 138 17.29 -23.20 -0.03
C ALA A 138 17.28 -23.25 1.49
N GLU A 139 16.74 -22.21 2.13
CA GLU A 139 16.54 -22.22 3.58
C GLU A 139 15.12 -22.65 3.94
N ILE A 140 15.01 -23.67 4.80
CA ILE A 140 13.75 -24.18 5.33
C ILE A 140 13.79 -24.05 6.85
N SER A 141 12.72 -23.53 7.45
CA SER A 141 12.60 -23.44 8.90
C SER A 141 12.37 -24.81 9.53
N ASP A 142 12.99 -25.04 10.69
CA ASP A 142 12.83 -26.24 11.52
C ASP A 142 11.47 -26.35 12.23
N GLY A 143 10.58 -25.37 12.04
CA GLY A 143 9.23 -25.44 12.59
C GLY A 143 8.43 -26.62 12.03
N GLN A 144 7.37 -27.04 12.74
CA GLN A 144 6.49 -28.15 12.33
C GLN A 144 5.95 -27.99 10.90
N ASP A 145 5.73 -26.75 10.46
CA ASP A 145 5.21 -26.46 9.13
C ASP A 145 6.28 -26.52 8.01
N ARG A 146 7.57 -26.68 8.34
CA ARG A 146 8.71 -26.74 7.39
C ARG A 146 8.66 -25.64 6.32
N LYS A 147 8.32 -24.41 6.73
CA LYS A 147 8.14 -23.27 5.81
C LYS A 147 9.50 -22.77 5.32
N PRO A 148 9.69 -22.60 4.00
CA PRO A 148 10.84 -21.89 3.46
C PRO A 148 10.99 -20.47 4.03
N ALA A 149 12.23 -20.04 4.26
CA ALA A 149 12.53 -18.68 4.75
C ALA A 149 11.90 -17.61 3.86
N ILE A 150 11.97 -17.78 2.52
CA ILE A 150 11.33 -16.92 1.52
C ILE A 150 9.84 -16.71 1.79
N ILE A 151 9.12 -17.75 2.24
CA ILE A 151 7.68 -17.66 2.54
C ILE A 151 7.41 -16.90 3.82
N LEU A 152 8.26 -17.09 4.83
CA LEU A 152 8.17 -16.34 6.09
C LEU A 152 8.40 -14.86 5.81
N ASP A 153 9.46 -14.54 5.07
CA ASP A 153 9.86 -13.17 4.75
C ASP A 153 8.81 -12.46 3.89
N TYR A 154 8.26 -13.16 2.90
CA TYR A 154 7.13 -12.66 2.12
C TYR A 154 5.91 -12.33 3.00
N LYS A 155 5.57 -13.20 3.97
CA LYS A 155 4.42 -12.99 4.86
C LYS A 155 4.63 -11.79 5.77
N CYS A 156 5.83 -11.62 6.31
CA CYS A 156 6.18 -10.45 7.12
C CYS A 156 6.04 -9.13 6.35
N ASN A 157 6.29 -9.15 5.03
CA ASN A 157 6.34 -7.95 4.21
C ASN A 157 5.06 -7.64 3.40
N GLN A 158 4.10 -8.57 3.30
CA GLN A 158 2.89 -8.39 2.46
C GLN A 158 1.91 -7.33 3.02
N GLY A 159 1.90 -7.08 4.34
CA GLY A 159 0.82 -6.35 5.02
C GLY A 159 0.87 -4.82 4.98
N GLY A 160 1.95 -4.21 4.48
CA GLY A 160 2.18 -2.76 4.63
C GLY A 160 1.06 -1.88 4.04
N VAL A 161 0.61 -2.18 2.82
CA VAL A 161 -0.45 -1.42 2.12
C VAL A 161 -1.83 -1.70 2.72
N ASP A 162 -2.14 -2.96 3.05
CA ASP A 162 -3.44 -3.33 3.63
C ASP A 162 -3.60 -2.73 5.04
N ASN A 163 -2.51 -2.66 5.81
CA ASN A 163 -2.52 -1.97 7.11
C ASN A 163 -2.69 -0.46 6.95
N LEU A 164 -2.09 0.17 5.92
CA LEU A 164 -2.35 1.58 5.61
C LEU A 164 -3.84 1.83 5.27
N ASP A 165 -4.45 0.97 4.44
CA ASP A 165 -5.87 1.04 4.09
C ASP A 165 -6.76 0.91 5.34
N MET A 166 -6.44 -0.03 6.23
CA MET A 166 -7.14 -0.22 7.50
C MET A 166 -7.05 1.01 8.43
N VAL A 167 -5.85 1.53 8.67
CA VAL A 167 -5.65 2.64 9.63
C VAL A 167 -6.19 3.97 9.10
N THR A 168 -6.15 4.19 7.78
CA THR A 168 -6.78 5.36 7.15
C THR A 168 -8.30 5.22 7.11
N GLY A 169 -8.83 4.00 6.90
CA GLY A 169 -10.27 3.74 6.97
C GLY A 169 -10.86 3.91 8.37
N THR A 170 -10.10 3.60 9.42
CA THR A 170 -10.56 3.72 10.82
C THR A 170 -10.74 5.18 11.26
N TYR A 171 -9.87 6.07 10.79
CA TYR A 171 -9.92 7.50 11.08
C TYR A 171 -9.91 8.30 9.78
N SER A 172 -10.98 8.16 8.99
CA SER A 172 -11.13 8.87 7.73
C SER A 172 -11.92 10.17 7.90
N TYR A 173 -11.52 11.22 7.18
CA TYR A 173 -12.29 12.46 7.03
C TYR A 173 -13.04 12.53 5.69
N ARG A 174 -13.11 11.41 4.95
CA ARG A 174 -13.91 11.31 3.72
C ARG A 174 -15.36 11.65 4.02
N ARG A 175 -15.93 12.53 3.19
CA ARG A 175 -17.36 12.86 3.19
C ARG A 175 -18.01 12.44 1.88
N MET A 176 -19.32 12.22 1.94
CA MET A 176 -20.13 11.99 0.74
C MET A 176 -20.00 13.18 -0.21
N THR A 177 -19.73 12.91 -1.48
CA THR A 177 -19.54 13.95 -2.49
C THR A 177 -19.86 13.40 -3.89
N ALA A 178 -20.44 14.25 -4.74
CA ALA A 178 -20.63 13.97 -6.16
C ALA A 178 -19.41 14.35 -7.02
N ARG A 179 -18.37 14.96 -6.43
CA ARG A 179 -17.20 15.46 -7.16
C ARG A 179 -16.00 14.53 -6.94
N TRP A 180 -15.64 13.76 -7.96
CA TRP A 180 -14.52 12.81 -7.89
C TRP A 180 -13.17 13.42 -7.47
N PRO A 181 -12.81 14.69 -7.79
CA PRO A 181 -11.54 15.25 -7.32
C PRO A 181 -11.50 15.38 -5.79
N LEU A 182 -12.65 15.65 -5.16
CA LEU A 182 -12.74 15.69 -3.70
C LEU A 182 -12.51 14.31 -3.08
N VAL A 183 -12.83 13.21 -3.77
CA VAL A 183 -12.52 11.86 -3.28
C VAL A 183 -11.00 11.64 -3.21
N ILE A 184 -10.26 12.13 -4.21
CA ILE A 184 -8.78 12.06 -4.21
C ILE A 184 -8.20 12.97 -3.16
N PHE A 185 -8.70 14.20 -3.04
CA PHE A 185 -8.30 15.13 -1.98
C PHE A 185 -8.55 14.51 -0.59
N HIS A 186 -9.70 13.84 -0.42
CA HIS A 186 -10.03 13.06 0.76
C HIS A 186 -9.26 11.77 0.94
N ASN A 187 -8.41 11.39 0.01
CA ASN A 187 -7.42 10.33 0.23
C ASN A 187 -6.07 10.93 0.62
N ILE A 188 -5.71 12.07 0.02
CA ILE A 188 -4.44 12.75 0.23
C ILE A 188 -4.27 13.18 1.68
N ILE A 189 -5.26 13.82 2.31
CA ILE A 189 -5.14 14.24 3.72
C ILE A 189 -5.06 13.01 4.68
N ASP A 190 -5.54 11.81 4.30
CA ASP A 190 -5.70 10.60 5.15
C ASP A 190 -4.35 9.94 5.24
N VAL A 191 -3.80 9.71 4.06
CA VAL A 191 -2.43 9.24 3.89
C VAL A 191 -1.46 10.27 4.47
N SER A 192 -1.62 11.57 4.21
CA SER A 192 -0.70 12.61 4.72
C SER A 192 -0.74 12.71 6.25
N SER A 193 -1.93 12.68 6.85
CA SER A 193 -2.08 12.69 8.30
C SER A 193 -1.48 11.45 8.94
N TYR A 194 -1.52 10.29 8.27
CA TYR A 194 -0.87 9.08 8.76
C TYR A 194 0.65 9.14 8.60
N LYS A 195 1.16 9.62 7.46
CA LYS A 195 2.60 9.85 7.24
C LYS A 195 3.19 10.77 8.31
N ALA A 196 2.51 11.89 8.60
CA ALA A 196 2.91 12.82 9.66
C ALA A 196 2.94 12.14 11.04
N PHE A 197 1.95 11.29 11.33
CA PHE A 197 1.92 10.50 12.57
C PHE A 197 3.09 9.51 12.68
N VAL A 198 3.44 8.80 11.60
CA VAL A 198 4.58 7.88 11.60
C VAL A 198 5.88 8.63 11.87
N ILE A 199 6.09 9.78 11.20
CA ILE A 199 7.26 10.64 11.42
C ILE A 199 7.30 11.15 12.86
N TRP A 200 6.18 11.67 13.37
CA TRP A 200 6.07 12.16 14.75
C TRP A 200 6.45 11.09 15.77
N ARG A 201 5.98 9.85 15.59
CA ARG A 201 6.29 8.70 16.45
C ARG A 201 7.76 8.28 16.40
N LYS A 202 8.46 8.57 15.30
CA LYS A 202 9.89 8.30 15.16
C LYS A 202 10.75 9.37 15.82
N ILE A 203 10.35 10.63 15.69
CA ILE A 203 11.05 11.76 16.32
C ILE A 203 10.82 11.79 17.84
N ASN A 204 9.61 11.42 18.28
CA ASN A 204 9.19 11.48 19.69
C ASN A 204 8.89 10.07 20.25
N PRO A 205 9.90 9.22 20.49
CA PRO A 205 9.69 7.86 20.96
C PRO A 205 9.05 7.80 22.36
N SER A 206 9.36 8.76 23.23
CA SER A 206 8.80 8.92 24.58
C SER A 206 7.33 9.38 24.57
N TRP A 207 6.81 9.86 23.44
CA TRP A 207 5.41 10.27 23.33
C TRP A 207 4.48 9.05 23.24
N THR A 208 3.96 8.59 24.37
CA THR A 208 3.17 7.36 24.47
C THR A 208 1.78 7.52 25.10
N PRO A 209 0.93 8.43 24.62
CA PRO A 209 -0.44 8.53 25.13
C PRO A 209 -1.27 7.28 24.78
N ARG A 210 -2.33 7.04 25.55
CA ARG A 210 -3.37 6.06 25.20
C ARG A 210 -4.06 6.51 23.89
N ASN A 211 -4.31 5.58 22.97
CA ASN A 211 -4.89 5.88 21.65
C ASN A 211 -4.10 6.92 20.84
N LYS A 212 -2.79 6.71 20.72
CA LYS A 212 -1.80 7.54 20.00
C LYS A 212 -2.34 8.19 18.72
N ARG A 213 -3.01 7.42 17.85
CA ARG A 213 -3.50 7.95 16.58
C ARG A 213 -4.57 9.03 16.74
N ARG A 214 -5.55 8.81 17.63
CA ARG A 214 -6.62 9.77 17.90
C ARG A 214 -6.07 11.05 18.51
N VAL A 215 -5.22 10.93 19.52
CA VAL A 215 -4.61 12.09 20.20
C VAL A 215 -3.80 12.93 19.22
N PHE A 216 -3.02 12.28 18.36
CA PHE A 216 -2.27 12.97 17.31
C PHE A 216 -3.19 13.75 16.36
N LEU A 217 -4.28 13.12 15.89
CA LEU A 217 -5.22 13.76 14.97
C LEU A 217 -5.94 14.96 15.61
N GLU A 218 -6.31 14.85 16.87
CA GLU A 218 -6.93 15.95 17.62
C GLU A 218 -5.97 17.14 17.76
N GLN A 219 -4.72 16.87 18.14
CA GLN A 219 -3.67 17.90 18.23
C GLN A 219 -3.40 18.53 16.88
N LEU A 220 -3.25 17.73 15.82
CA LEU A 220 -3.06 18.20 14.46
C LEU A 220 -4.20 19.14 14.03
N GLY A 221 -5.45 18.74 14.26
CA GLY A 221 -6.62 19.56 13.94
C GLY A 221 -6.64 20.89 14.69
N LYS A 222 -6.38 20.87 16.00
CA LYS A 222 -6.30 22.08 16.83
C LYS A 222 -5.19 23.02 16.35
N THR A 223 -3.99 22.50 16.08
CA THR A 223 -2.86 23.28 15.60
C THR A 223 -3.14 23.94 14.25
N LEU A 224 -3.77 23.22 13.31
CA LEU A 224 -4.10 23.77 11.99
C LEU A 224 -5.15 24.89 12.03
N VAL A 225 -6.11 24.82 12.95
CA VAL A 225 -7.23 25.78 13.02
C VAL A 225 -6.92 26.98 13.92
N THR A 226 -6.03 26.84 14.90
CA THR A 226 -5.72 27.91 15.89
C THR A 226 -5.34 29.26 15.27
N PRO A 227 -4.46 29.35 14.24
CA PRO A 227 -4.14 30.62 13.61
C PRO A 227 -5.34 31.31 12.96
N PHE A 228 -6.28 30.54 12.41
CA PHE A 228 -7.51 31.08 11.79
C PHE A 228 -8.51 31.58 12.83
N ILE A 229 -8.63 30.88 13.97
CA ILE A 229 -9.45 31.35 15.11
C ILE A 229 -8.92 32.69 15.61
N LYS A 230 -7.61 32.77 15.90
CA LYS A 230 -6.97 34.03 16.33
C LYS A 230 -7.14 35.16 15.32
N ARG A 231 -7.03 34.87 14.02
CA ARG A 231 -7.27 35.89 12.98
C ARG A 231 -8.72 36.37 12.97
N ARG A 232 -9.69 35.46 13.19
CA ARG A 232 -11.12 35.79 13.20
C ARG A 232 -11.51 36.72 14.35
N GLU A 233 -10.85 36.63 15.49
CA GLU A 233 -11.07 37.54 16.64
C GLU A 233 -10.80 39.01 16.28
N HIS A 234 -9.92 39.27 15.32
CA HIS A 234 -9.52 40.61 14.89
C HIS A 234 -10.30 41.10 13.66
N LEU A 235 -11.16 40.26 13.08
CA LEU A 235 -12.01 40.65 11.96
C LEU A 235 -13.32 41.23 12.51
N PRO A 236 -13.83 42.33 11.94
CA PRO A 236 -15.14 42.84 12.33
C PRO A 236 -16.20 41.75 12.13
N PRO A 237 -17.20 41.64 13.02
CA PRO A 237 -18.30 40.71 12.82
C PRO A 237 -18.91 40.93 11.44
N HIS A 238 -19.11 39.85 10.69
CA HIS A 238 -19.88 39.92 9.45
C HIS A 238 -21.25 40.50 9.82
N ARG A 239 -21.55 41.73 9.37
CA ARG A 239 -22.89 42.31 9.54
C ARG A 239 -23.85 41.31 8.92
N SER A 240 -24.66 40.66 9.73
CA SER A 240 -25.86 40.00 9.26
C SER A 240 -26.64 41.05 8.48
N ILE A 241 -26.95 40.77 7.21
CA ILE A 241 -27.93 41.56 6.48
C ILE A 241 -29.24 41.32 7.24
N CYS A 242 -29.53 42.22 8.17
CA CYS A 242 -30.85 42.36 8.76
C CYS A 242 -31.68 43.04 7.67
N SER A 243 -32.37 42.25 6.85
CA SER A 243 -33.41 42.78 5.99
C SER A 243 -34.60 43.12 6.89
N SER A 244 -34.63 44.37 7.32
CA SER A 244 -35.82 45.07 7.78
C SER A 244 -36.92 44.90 6.74
N CYS A 245 -37.86 44.00 6.97
CA CYS A 245 -39.18 44.01 6.33
C CYS A 245 -40.21 44.29 7.43
N GLU A 246 -40.23 45.53 7.91
CA GLU A 246 -41.40 46.10 8.56
C GLU A 246 -41.74 47.38 7.81
N SER A 247 -43.04 47.55 7.52
CA SER A 247 -43.74 48.76 7.04
C SER A 247 -43.91 48.94 5.52
N CYS A 248 -45.08 48.54 5.02
CA CYS A 248 -45.97 49.28 4.11
C CYS A 248 -47.29 48.48 4.07
N SER A 249 -48.18 48.63 5.06
CA SER A 249 -49.24 49.65 5.16
C SER A 249 -50.33 49.48 4.10
N ASP A 250 -51.54 49.26 4.63
CA ASP A 250 -52.83 49.26 3.97
C ASP A 250 -53.02 50.39 2.94
N GLY A 251 -53.74 50.05 1.88
CA GLY A 251 -54.28 50.93 0.85
C GLY A 251 -55.19 50.15 -0.07
#